data_AF-A0A1J1C6Y4-F1
#
_entry.id   AF-A0A1J1C6Y4-F1
#
_cell.length_a   1.000
_cell.length_b   1.000
_cell.length_c   1.000
_cell.angle_alpha   90.00
_cell.angle_beta   90.00
_cell.angle_gamma   90.00
#
_symmetry.space_group_name_H-M   'P 1'
#
loop_
_entity.id
_entity.type
_entity.pdbx_description
1 polymer ?
#
loop_
_entity_poly.entity_id
_entity_poly.type
_entity_poly.pdbx_seq_one_letter_code
_entity_poly.pdbx_strand_id
1 'polypeptide(L)' 'MIRGGRVKDLPGVRYHIVRGTLDTSGVADRKQGRSKYGTKKPKN' A
#
# COMPACT_ATOMS: atom_id res chain seq x y z
N MET A 1 -9.12 4.08 0.80
CA MET A 1 -9.10 3.89 2.27
C MET A 1 -7.79 4.43 2.84
N ILE A 2 -7.83 5.10 3.99
CA ILE A 2 -6.65 5.70 4.64
C ILE A 2 -6.31 4.92 5.91
N ARG A 3 -5.02 4.74 6.19
CA ARG A 3 -4.50 4.19 7.45
C ARG A 3 -3.59 5.18 8.16
N GLY A 4 -3.54 5.10 9.49
CA GLY A 4 -2.60 5.87 10.29
C GLY A 4 -1.14 5.51 9.98
N GLY A 5 -0.26 6.51 10.09
CA GLY A 5 1.19 6.32 9.98
C GLY A 5 1.84 7.58 9.41
N ARG A 6 2.77 8.15 10.17
CA ARG A 6 3.52 9.34 9.77
C ARG A 6 4.67 8.95 8.85
N VAL A 7 4.85 9.73 7.78
CA VAL A 7 6.08 9.70 7.00
C VAL A 7 7.10 10.58 7.73
N LYS A 8 8.21 9.98 8.18
CA LYS A 8 9.22 10.70 8.98
C LYS A 8 9.83 11.86 8.19
N ASP A 9 10.04 11.65 6.89
CA ASP A 9 10.76 12.56 6.01
C ASP A 9 9.93 13.79 5.60
N LEU A 10 8.61 13.74 5.74
CA LEU A 10 7.71 14.80 5.29
C LEU A 10 6.91 15.39 6.46
N PRO A 11 7.17 16.65 6.86
CA PRO A 11 6.35 17.32 7.86
C PRO A 11 4.92 17.52 7.33
N GLY A 12 3.92 17.19 8.15
CA GLY A 12 2.50 17.30 7.78
C GLY A 12 1.88 16.03 7.20
N VAL A 13 2.66 15.05 6.72
CA VAL A 13 2.13 13.79 6.17
C VAL A 13 1.97 12.75 7.29
N ARG A 14 0.74 12.65 7.81
CA ARG A 14 0.39 11.80 8.98
C ARG A 14 -0.30 10.48 8.64
N TYR A 15 -0.60 10.26 7.36
CA TYR A 15 -1.41 9.13 6.92
C TYR A 15 -0.87 8.49 5.64
N HIS A 16 -1.20 7.22 5.45
CA HIS A 16 -0.91 6.47 4.24
C HIS A 16 -2.21 5.99 3.58
N ILE A 17 -2.18 5.88 2.25
CA ILE A 17 -3.24 5.25 1.49
C ILE A 17 -3.04 3.73 1.51
N VAL A 18 -4.12 2.97 1.73
CA VAL A 18 -4.10 1.51 1.63
C VAL A 18 -4.20 1.12 0.15
N ARG A 19 -3.16 0.50 -0.39
CA ARG A 19 -3.11 0.07 -1.80
C ARG A 19 -3.93 -1.20 -2.02
N GLY A 20 -4.57 -1.31 -3.18
CA GLY A 20 -5.43 -2.46 -3.51
C GLY A 20 -6.80 -2.40 -2.85
N THR A 21 -7.25 -1.21 -2.42
CA THR A 21 -8.59 -0.98 -1.85
C THR A 21 -9.30 0.16 -2.59
N LEU A 22 -10.62 0.05 -2.74
CA LEU A 22 -11.43 0.97 -3.56
C LEU A 22 -10.81 1.14 -4.96
N ASP A 23 -10.67 2.38 -5.44
CA ASP A 23 -10.16 2.69 -6.77
C ASP A 23 -8.63 2.61 -6.89
N THR A 24 -7.92 2.36 -5.79
CA THR A 24 -6.45 2.36 -5.79
C THR A 24 -5.89 0.99 -6.13
N SER A 25 -5.18 0.91 -7.25
CA SER A 25 -4.54 -0.33 -7.69
C SER A 25 -3.36 -0.73 -6.80
N GLY A 26 -3.17 -2.05 -6.66
CA GLY A 26 -1.99 -2.64 -6.03
C GLY A 26 -0.74 -2.48 -6.90
N VAL A 27 0.43 -2.76 -6.32
CA VAL A 27 1.70 -2.70 -7.06
C VAL A 27 1.86 -3.96 -7.91
N ALA A 28 2.14 -3.80 -9.21
CA ALA A 28 2.42 -4.93 -10.11
C ALA A 28 3.73 -5.64 -9.72
N ASP A 29 3.78 -6.95 -9.95
CA ASP A 29 4.98 -7.81 -9.81
C ASP A 29 5.67 -7.81 -8.42
N ARG A 30 4.97 -7.35 -7.38
CA ARG A 30 5.50 -7.34 -6.02
C ARG A 30 5.50 -8.75 -5.42
N LYS A 31 6.66 -9.39 -5.41
CA LYS A 31 6.83 -10.75 -4.86
C LYS A 31 6.89 -10.82 -3.32
N GLN A 32 7.44 -9.79 -2.66
CA GLN A 32 7.59 -9.72 -1.20
C GLN A 32 6.83 -8.53 -0.60
N GLY A 33 6.28 -8.72 0.61
CA GLY A 33 5.49 -7.68 1.29
C GLY A 33 4.17 -7.33 0.57
N ARG A 34 3.64 -8.27 -0.22
CA ARG A 34 2.48 -8.10 -1.10
C ARG A 34 1.21 -7.60 -0.39
N SER A 35 1.00 -8.00 0.86
CA SER A 35 -0.15 -7.60 1.67
C SER A 35 -0.17 -6.10 1.97
N LYS A 36 0.99 -5.46 2.10
CA LYS A 36 1.10 -4.01 2.33
C LYS A 36 0.76 -3.18 1.08
N TYR A 37 1.02 -3.76 -0.09
CA TYR A 37 0.92 -3.08 -1.38
C TYR A 37 -0.26 -3.54 -2.25
N GLY A 38 -1.17 -4.34 -1.68
CA GLY A 38 -2.39 -4.77 -2.37
C GLY A 38 -2.16 -5.75 -3.53
N THR A 39 -1.05 -6.50 -3.50
CA THR A 39 -0.71 -7.45 -4.56
C THR A 39 -1.15 -8.86 -4.17
N LYS A 40 -1.88 -9.54 -5.06
CA LYS A 40 -2.34 -10.93 -4.83
C LYS A 40 -1.19 -11.92 -4.98
N LYS A 41 -1.32 -13.10 -4.37
CA LYS A 41 -0.38 -14.21 -4.59
C LYS A 41 -0.49 -14.65 -6.06
N PRO A 42 0.62 -14.71 -6.82
CA PRO A 42 0.60 -15.31 -8.14
C PRO A 42 0.18 -16.78 -8.03
N LYS A 43 -0.63 -17.26 -8.97
CA LYS A 43 -1.23 -18.60 -8.92
C LYS A 43 -0.27 -19.73 -9.29
N ASN A 44 0.94 -19.39 -9.72
CA ASN A 44 1.99 -20.35 -10.09
C ASN A 44 2.53 -21.08 -8.87
#